data_AF-A0A7V9PBS4-F1
#
_entry.id   AF-A0A7V9PBS4-F1
#
_cell.length_a   1.000
_cell.length_b   1.000
_cell.length_c   1.000
_cell.angle_alpha   90.00
_cell.angle_beta   90.00
_cell.angle_gamma   90.00
#
_symmetry.space_group_name_H-M   'P 1'
#
loop_
_entity.id
_entity.type
_entity.pdbx_description
1 polymer ?
#
loop_
_entity_poly.entity_id
_entity_poly.type
_entity_poly.pdbx_seq_one_letter_code
_entity_poly.pdbx_strand_id
1 'polypeptide(L)'
;MADGGAALVFFLVLALATFISEDLTLLAAGALAGQGQISVPLAIAACFVGIFIGDLLLYLAGRFFGRRAVSSVPLRWFVSEKSLTRGAAWLEKNGTSAIFLSRITPGLRLPVYFAAGILKTNFWRFALLFAVAAAVWTPVLIGGVAWASAGAMQMMSAPIFSRYFWLELLIIIAAAFVVLNLALRLLTWRGRRMLVGTYLRRTRWEFWSLKFFYPPVIVYIIWLAVKYRSLSVFADANPCIEAGGFIGEPKREIYEGLRQSKAAESHLLKYVFIPGNVAAAEKLKAAENFQSENELDFPIALKPNAGERGASVFLVKSETELKTRLEANETDLILQEFADGAEFGVFYYRYPNEETGKIFAITEKRFPFVTGDGKATLETLILRDKRAVALANAYLERNFERLDDVPKKGEKVSIIDIGTHSKGAIFLDGGWARTAALEKEIDAVCRGYAGFYFGRFDLRSPSAEEFKKGSFKIIELNGVTSEATNIYDPKNSLFDAYRVLFEQWRIAFEIGSQNRARGAKPTTVRQLAKLIYKSRFGTVSLESDIRNPKSKIPECV
;
A
#
# COMPACT_ATOMS: atom_id res chain seq x y z
N MET A 1 -36.46 21.73 -42.46
CA MET A 1 -35.13 21.18 -42.82
C MET A 1 -34.11 22.01 -42.06
N ALA A 2 -33.47 21.45 -41.03
CA ALA A 2 -32.35 22.13 -40.38
C ALA A 2 -31.16 22.10 -41.34
N ASP A 3 -30.51 23.24 -41.57
CA ASP A 3 -29.42 23.43 -42.52
C ASP A 3 -28.32 22.38 -42.36
N GLY A 4 -27.90 21.76 -43.48
CA GLY A 4 -26.85 20.73 -43.49
C GLY A 4 -25.54 21.18 -42.84
N GLY A 5 -25.28 22.49 -42.79
CA GLY A 5 -24.15 23.07 -42.06
C GLY A 5 -24.23 22.88 -40.54
N ALA A 6 -25.40 23.05 -39.93
CA ALA A 6 -25.57 22.85 -38.49
C ALA A 6 -25.39 21.36 -38.11
N ALA A 7 -25.93 20.45 -38.92
CA ALA A 7 -25.76 19.01 -38.72
C ALA A 7 -24.29 18.58 -38.79
N LEU A 8 -23.51 19.14 -39.73
CA LEU A 8 -22.07 18.87 -39.83
C LEU A 8 -21.30 19.40 -38.62
N VAL A 9 -21.63 20.60 -38.13
CA VAL A 9 -21.00 21.16 -36.92
C VAL A 9 -21.29 20.29 -35.71
N PHE A 10 -22.55 19.88 -35.49
CA PHE A 10 -22.90 18.96 -34.41
C PHE A 10 -22.18 17.62 -34.54
N PHE A 11 -22.08 17.08 -35.76
CA PHE A 11 -21.34 15.84 -36.01
C PHE A 11 -19.87 15.96 -35.59
N LEU A 12 -19.17 17.01 -36.03
CA LEU A 12 -17.76 17.23 -35.73
C LEU A 12 -17.52 17.49 -34.24
N VAL A 13 -18.36 18.31 -33.61
CA VAL A 13 -18.24 18.64 -32.18
C VAL A 13 -18.44 17.38 -31.33
N LEU A 14 -19.47 16.59 -31.60
CA LEU A 14 -19.71 15.35 -30.87
C LEU A 14 -18.59 14.34 -31.10
N ALA A 15 -18.15 14.15 -32.35
CA ALA A 15 -17.02 13.27 -32.65
C ALA A 15 -15.75 13.69 -31.88
N LEU A 16 -15.42 14.99 -31.86
CA LEU A 16 -14.25 15.51 -31.13
C LEU A 16 -14.42 15.43 -29.60
N ALA A 17 -15.62 15.64 -29.08
CA ALA A 17 -15.89 15.57 -27.65
C ALA A 17 -15.66 14.15 -27.08
N THR A 18 -15.86 13.09 -27.89
CA THR A 18 -15.57 11.71 -27.45
C THR A 18 -14.10 11.47 -27.08
N PHE A 19 -13.16 12.26 -27.62
CA PHE A 19 -11.74 12.18 -27.27
C PHE A 19 -11.44 12.73 -25.87
N ILE A 20 -12.28 13.65 -25.38
CA ILE A 20 -12.16 14.23 -24.05
C ILE A 20 -12.84 13.32 -23.03
N SER A 21 -14.09 12.94 -23.31
CA SER A 21 -14.85 12.03 -22.46
C SER A 21 -15.93 11.32 -23.29
N GLU A 22 -15.67 10.07 -23.66
CA GLU A 22 -16.64 9.24 -24.37
C GLU A 22 -17.97 9.13 -23.62
N ASP A 23 -17.94 8.77 -22.34
CA ASP A 23 -19.15 8.52 -21.55
C ASP A 23 -20.00 9.79 -21.41
N LEU A 24 -19.36 10.93 -21.08
CA LEU A 24 -20.07 12.20 -20.95
C LEU A 24 -20.66 12.65 -22.29
N THR A 25 -19.93 12.44 -23.39
CA THR A 25 -20.38 12.80 -24.73
C THR A 25 -21.57 11.95 -25.17
N LEU A 26 -21.55 10.64 -24.90
CA LEU A 26 -22.69 9.75 -25.19
C LEU A 26 -23.94 10.14 -24.39
N LEU A 27 -23.78 10.47 -23.10
CA LEU A 27 -24.88 10.95 -22.25
C LEU A 27 -25.42 12.30 -22.76
N ALA A 28 -24.54 13.25 -23.10
CA ALA A 28 -24.92 14.56 -23.61
C ALA A 28 -25.62 14.46 -24.98
N ALA A 29 -25.08 13.67 -25.90
CA ALA A 29 -25.65 13.44 -27.22
C ALA A 29 -27.03 12.75 -27.13
N GLY A 30 -27.17 11.75 -26.25
CA GLY A 30 -28.45 11.12 -25.95
C GLY A 30 -29.46 12.10 -25.37
N ALA A 31 -29.06 12.95 -24.42
CA ALA A 31 -29.94 13.97 -23.85
C ALA A 31 -30.38 14.98 -24.91
N LEU A 32 -29.45 15.55 -25.68
CA LEU A 32 -29.77 16.49 -26.77
C LEU A 32 -30.72 15.86 -27.81
N ALA A 33 -30.52 14.58 -28.12
CA ALA A 33 -31.39 13.86 -29.04
C ALA A 33 -32.80 13.62 -28.46
N GLY A 34 -32.91 13.29 -27.18
CA GLY A 34 -34.19 13.13 -26.48
C GLY A 34 -34.98 14.44 -26.31
N GLN A 35 -34.27 15.58 -26.26
CA GLN A 35 -34.86 16.92 -26.27
C GLN A 35 -35.27 17.40 -27.68
N GLY A 36 -34.99 16.61 -28.72
CA GLY A 36 -35.26 16.97 -30.12
C GLY A 36 -34.31 18.01 -30.72
N GLN A 37 -33.19 18.33 -30.06
CA GLN A 37 -32.22 19.30 -30.56
C GLN A 37 -31.33 18.74 -31.68
N ILE A 38 -31.07 17.43 -31.67
CA ILE A 38 -30.32 16.71 -32.71
C ILE A 38 -31.05 15.41 -33.08
N SER A 39 -30.84 14.90 -34.29
CA SER A 39 -31.43 13.61 -34.67
C SER A 39 -30.65 12.45 -34.03
N VAL A 40 -31.37 11.43 -33.55
CA VAL A 40 -30.76 10.21 -32.97
C VAL A 40 -29.75 9.55 -33.94
N PRO A 41 -30.03 9.41 -35.25
CA PRO A 41 -29.05 8.85 -36.19
C PRO A 41 -27.77 9.69 -36.31
N LEU A 42 -27.87 11.02 -36.29
CA LEU A 42 -26.72 11.92 -36.33
C LEU A 42 -25.86 11.76 -35.07
N ALA A 43 -26.48 11.73 -33.90
CA ALA A 43 -25.82 11.52 -32.62
C ALA A 43 -25.06 10.18 -32.58
N ILE A 44 -25.71 9.10 -33.02
CA ILE A 44 -25.12 7.76 -33.12
C ILE A 44 -23.93 7.75 -34.07
N ALA A 45 -24.08 8.28 -35.28
CA ALA A 45 -23.03 8.27 -36.28
C ALA A 45 -21.81 9.09 -35.81
N ALA A 46 -22.03 10.29 -35.27
CA ALA A 46 -20.96 11.16 -34.78
C ALA A 46 -20.18 10.51 -33.63
N CYS A 47 -20.88 9.99 -32.62
CA CYS A 47 -20.23 9.34 -31.48
C CYS A 47 -19.54 8.04 -31.89
N PHE A 48 -20.14 7.24 -32.78
CA PHE A 48 -19.51 6.03 -33.30
C PHE A 48 -18.18 6.33 -33.98
N VAL A 49 -18.14 7.34 -34.86
CA VAL A 49 -16.90 7.71 -35.58
C VAL A 49 -15.83 8.22 -34.62
N GLY A 50 -16.20 9.11 -33.69
CA GLY A 50 -15.26 9.63 -32.69
C GLY A 50 -14.64 8.53 -31.81
N ILE A 51 -15.50 7.66 -31.25
CA ILE A 51 -15.08 6.52 -30.44
C ILE A 51 -14.21 5.56 -31.27
N PHE A 52 -14.62 5.29 -32.52
CA PHE A 52 -13.91 4.37 -33.38
C PHE A 52 -12.47 4.83 -33.65
N ILE A 53 -12.31 6.12 -33.97
CA ILE A 53 -11.00 6.73 -34.21
C ILE A 53 -10.17 6.78 -32.92
N GLY A 54 -10.77 7.21 -31.80
CA GLY A 54 -10.07 7.33 -30.52
C GLY A 54 -9.46 6.02 -30.04
N ASP A 55 -10.24 4.93 -30.08
CA ASP A 55 -9.77 3.60 -29.66
C ASP A 55 -8.75 3.00 -30.65
N LEU A 56 -8.82 3.35 -31.94
CA LEU A 56 -7.79 2.99 -32.91
C LEU A 56 -6.46 3.71 -32.63
N LEU A 57 -6.51 5.00 -32.28
CA LEU A 57 -5.34 5.76 -31.88
C LEU A 57 -4.69 5.18 -30.62
N LEU A 58 -5.48 4.73 -29.64
CA LEU A 58 -4.98 4.04 -28.45
C LEU A 58 -4.23 2.75 -28.80
N TYR A 59 -4.79 1.93 -29.69
CA TYR A 59 -4.13 0.74 -30.19
C TYR A 59 -2.81 1.06 -30.92
N LEU A 60 -2.83 2.05 -31.82
CA LEU A 60 -1.64 2.46 -32.58
C LEU A 60 -0.58 3.06 -31.65
N ALA A 61 -0.99 3.80 -30.62
CA ALA A 61 -0.08 4.34 -29.61
C ALA A 61 0.68 3.20 -28.90
N GLY A 62 -0.03 2.15 -28.49
CA GLY A 62 0.59 0.95 -27.91
C GLY A 62 1.52 0.23 -28.90
N ARG A 63 1.15 0.17 -30.18
CA ARG A 63 1.90 -0.52 -31.23
C ARG A 63 3.21 0.17 -31.61
N PHE A 64 3.20 1.50 -31.74
CA PHE A 64 4.36 2.27 -32.21
C PHE A 64 5.25 2.76 -31.07
N PHE A 65 4.67 3.23 -29.96
CA PHE A 65 5.43 3.81 -28.85
C PHE A 65 5.70 2.81 -27.72
N GLY A 66 5.04 1.65 -27.74
CA GLY A 66 5.26 0.56 -26.78
C GLY A 66 5.04 1.00 -25.32
N ARG A 67 5.77 0.37 -24.40
CA ARG A 67 5.69 0.70 -22.95
C ARG A 67 6.15 2.13 -22.64
N ARG A 68 6.98 2.77 -23.48
CA ARG A 68 7.46 4.15 -23.26
C ARG A 68 6.35 5.20 -23.35
N ALA A 69 5.26 4.94 -24.09
CA ALA A 69 4.12 5.86 -24.14
C ALA A 69 3.35 5.97 -22.81
N VAL A 70 3.47 4.98 -21.92
CA VAL A 70 2.80 4.96 -20.61
C VAL A 70 3.51 5.87 -19.61
N SER A 71 4.83 6.02 -19.76
CA SER A 71 5.63 6.96 -18.97
C SER A 71 5.47 8.42 -19.41
N SER A 72 4.92 8.68 -20.60
CA SER A 72 4.67 10.04 -21.12
C SER A 72 3.27 10.58 -20.77
N VAL A 73 3.18 11.88 -20.50
CA VAL A 73 1.92 12.62 -20.35
C VAL A 73 1.29 12.83 -21.74
N PRO A 74 -0.04 12.67 -21.92
CA PRO A 74 -1.09 12.50 -20.90
C PRO A 74 -1.47 11.04 -20.58
N LEU A 75 -0.94 10.04 -21.29
CA LEU A 75 -1.33 8.64 -21.10
C LEU A 75 -1.12 8.14 -19.66
N ARG A 76 -0.06 8.59 -18.99
CA ARG A 76 0.19 8.33 -17.56
C ARG A 76 -0.98 8.67 -16.64
N TRP A 77 -1.79 9.68 -16.97
CA TRP A 77 -2.92 10.09 -16.14
C TRP A 77 -4.11 9.12 -16.22
N PHE A 78 -4.24 8.41 -17.33
CA PHE A 78 -5.38 7.55 -17.61
C PHE A 78 -5.05 6.05 -17.50
N VAL A 79 -3.80 5.66 -17.74
CA VAL A 79 -3.36 4.25 -17.73
C VAL A 79 -2.19 4.08 -16.78
N SER A 80 -2.42 3.39 -15.66
CA SER A 80 -1.35 2.96 -14.76
C SER A 80 -0.65 1.71 -15.31
N GLU A 81 0.64 1.58 -15.04
CA GLU A 81 1.43 0.39 -15.43
C GLU A 81 0.78 -0.91 -14.92
N LYS A 82 0.26 -0.89 -13.70
CA LYS A 82 -0.48 -2.00 -13.09
C LYS A 82 -1.77 -2.36 -13.82
N SER A 83 -2.54 -1.36 -14.27
CA SER A 83 -3.74 -1.58 -15.08
C SER A 83 -3.39 -2.21 -16.43
N LEU A 84 -2.24 -1.84 -16.99
CA LEU A 84 -1.72 -2.33 -18.25
C LEU A 84 -1.28 -3.79 -18.17
N THR A 85 -0.53 -4.17 -17.12
CA THR A 85 -0.15 -5.57 -16.87
C THR A 85 -1.39 -6.45 -16.69
N ARG A 86 -2.41 -5.97 -15.97
CA ARG A 86 -3.70 -6.67 -15.85
C ARG A 86 -4.41 -6.80 -17.19
N GLY A 87 -4.44 -5.73 -17.98
CA GLY A 87 -5.05 -5.73 -19.32
C GLY A 87 -4.36 -6.72 -20.26
N ALA A 88 -3.03 -6.77 -20.25
CA ALA A 88 -2.23 -7.71 -21.03
C ALA A 88 -2.51 -9.17 -20.62
N ALA A 89 -2.44 -9.49 -19.32
CA ALA A 89 -2.73 -10.83 -18.81
C ALA A 89 -4.17 -11.28 -19.16
N TRP A 90 -5.12 -10.34 -19.13
CA TRP A 90 -6.50 -10.65 -19.46
C TRP A 90 -6.74 -10.81 -20.97
N LEU A 91 -5.99 -10.09 -21.82
CA LEU A 91 -5.97 -10.30 -23.27
C LEU A 91 -5.33 -11.64 -23.64
N GLU A 92 -4.23 -12.03 -22.98
CA GLU A 92 -3.60 -13.34 -23.15
C GLU A 92 -4.55 -14.47 -22.73
N LYS A 93 -5.27 -14.32 -21.62
CA LYS A 93 -6.20 -15.34 -21.09
C LYS A 93 -7.48 -15.49 -21.91
N ASN A 94 -8.10 -14.38 -22.35
CA ASN A 94 -9.42 -14.41 -23.02
C ASN A 94 -9.34 -14.22 -24.54
N GLY A 95 -8.14 -14.01 -25.08
CA GLY A 95 -7.92 -13.77 -26.51
C GLY A 95 -8.74 -12.58 -27.02
N THR A 96 -9.28 -12.70 -28.23
CA THR A 96 -10.05 -11.64 -28.89
C THR A 96 -11.35 -11.26 -28.18
N SER A 97 -11.93 -12.15 -27.36
CA SER A 97 -13.14 -11.85 -26.58
C SER A 97 -12.91 -10.79 -25.50
N ALA A 98 -11.65 -10.62 -25.08
CA ALA A 98 -11.23 -9.57 -24.16
C ALA A 98 -11.63 -8.17 -24.68
N ILE A 99 -11.43 -7.92 -25.97
CA ILE A 99 -11.70 -6.61 -26.59
C ILE A 99 -13.17 -6.23 -26.36
N PHE A 100 -14.09 -7.16 -26.59
CA PHE A 100 -15.52 -6.96 -26.38
C PHE A 100 -15.88 -6.80 -24.90
N LEU A 101 -15.41 -7.72 -24.05
CA LEU A 101 -15.72 -7.73 -22.62
C LEU A 101 -15.14 -6.50 -21.88
N SER A 102 -14.09 -5.88 -22.41
CA SER A 102 -13.48 -4.68 -21.84
C SER A 102 -14.40 -3.45 -21.90
N ARG A 103 -15.33 -3.42 -22.87
CA ARG A 103 -16.33 -2.35 -23.02
C ARG A 103 -17.40 -2.39 -21.92
N ILE A 104 -17.69 -3.59 -21.42
CA ILE A 104 -18.67 -3.84 -20.36
C ILE A 104 -18.04 -3.60 -18.98
N THR A 105 -16.71 -3.64 -18.89
CA THR A 105 -15.99 -3.54 -17.63
C THR A 105 -15.40 -2.14 -17.43
N PRO A 106 -15.93 -1.33 -16.49
CA PRO A 106 -15.45 0.02 -16.28
C PRO A 106 -13.93 0.07 -16.02
N GLY A 107 -13.24 0.95 -16.74
CA GLY A 107 -11.79 1.19 -16.58
C GLY A 107 -10.85 0.16 -17.20
N LEU A 108 -11.34 -0.93 -17.82
CA LEU A 108 -10.49 -1.91 -18.52
C LEU A 108 -10.27 -1.59 -20.00
N ARG A 109 -11.11 -0.75 -20.60
CA ARG A 109 -11.04 -0.43 -22.03
C ARG A 109 -9.69 0.14 -22.46
N LEU A 110 -9.28 1.27 -21.86
CA LEU A 110 -8.03 1.94 -22.22
C LEU A 110 -6.80 1.03 -22.02
N PRO A 111 -6.63 0.34 -20.87
CA PRO A 111 -5.49 -0.56 -20.68
C PRO A 111 -5.48 -1.75 -21.65
N VAL A 112 -6.63 -2.37 -21.94
CA VAL A 112 -6.72 -3.55 -22.82
C VAL A 112 -6.38 -3.18 -24.26
N TYR A 113 -6.90 -2.06 -24.77
CA TYR A 113 -6.67 -1.64 -26.16
C TYR A 113 -5.22 -1.21 -26.38
N PHE A 114 -4.65 -0.49 -25.42
CA PHE A 114 -3.24 -0.12 -25.45
C PHE A 114 -2.34 -1.37 -25.33
N ALA A 115 -2.66 -2.30 -24.42
CA ALA A 115 -1.94 -3.58 -24.30
C ALA A 115 -2.00 -4.42 -25.57
N ALA A 116 -3.16 -4.46 -26.26
CA ALA A 116 -3.31 -5.15 -27.54
C ALA A 116 -2.39 -4.58 -28.63
N GLY A 117 -2.13 -3.26 -28.59
CA GLY A 117 -1.14 -2.58 -29.41
C GLY A 117 0.29 -3.01 -29.08
N ILE A 118 0.67 -2.99 -27.79
CA ILE A 118 2.00 -3.44 -27.32
C ILE A 118 2.28 -4.89 -27.74
N LEU A 119 1.28 -5.76 -27.59
CA LEU A 119 1.35 -7.18 -27.95
C LEU A 119 1.26 -7.41 -29.46
N LYS A 120 1.19 -6.34 -30.26
CA LYS A 120 1.17 -6.37 -31.73
C LYS A 120 0.13 -7.31 -32.32
N THR A 121 -1.05 -7.37 -31.71
CA THR A 121 -2.17 -8.17 -32.21
C THR A 121 -2.54 -7.80 -33.66
N ASN A 122 -3.32 -8.62 -34.36
CA ASN A 122 -3.68 -8.32 -35.75
C ASN A 122 -4.60 -7.10 -35.82
N PHE A 123 -4.14 -6.02 -36.47
CA PHE A 123 -4.84 -4.74 -36.58
C PHE A 123 -6.26 -4.86 -37.15
N TRP A 124 -6.42 -5.61 -38.25
CA TRP A 124 -7.72 -5.76 -38.91
C TRP A 124 -8.71 -6.53 -38.05
N ARG A 125 -8.23 -7.57 -37.36
CA ARG A 125 -9.07 -8.31 -36.41
C ARG A 125 -9.49 -7.42 -35.24
N PHE A 126 -8.57 -6.62 -34.70
CA PHE A 126 -8.87 -5.67 -33.63
C PHE A 126 -9.91 -4.63 -34.08
N ALA A 127 -9.68 -3.97 -35.21
CA ALA A 127 -10.55 -2.93 -35.74
C ALA A 127 -11.96 -3.45 -36.03
N LEU A 128 -12.10 -4.65 -36.63
CA LEU A 128 -13.40 -5.24 -36.94
C LEU A 128 -14.18 -5.61 -35.68
N LEU A 129 -13.55 -6.31 -34.73
CA LEU A 129 -14.21 -6.72 -33.49
C LEU A 129 -14.68 -5.51 -32.68
N PHE A 130 -13.86 -4.47 -32.65
CA PHE A 130 -14.18 -3.24 -31.98
C PHE A 130 -15.26 -2.42 -32.72
N ALA A 131 -15.22 -2.34 -34.05
CA ALA A 131 -16.28 -1.69 -34.84
C ALA A 131 -17.65 -2.32 -34.54
N VAL A 132 -17.72 -3.65 -34.48
CA VAL A 132 -18.96 -4.36 -34.12
C VAL A 132 -19.39 -4.01 -32.69
N ALA A 133 -18.47 -4.00 -31.73
CA ALA A 133 -18.78 -3.60 -30.35
C ALA A 133 -19.30 -2.15 -30.26
N ALA A 134 -18.67 -1.21 -30.97
CA ALA A 134 -19.08 0.19 -31.06
C ALA A 134 -20.46 0.34 -31.70
N ALA A 135 -20.72 -0.40 -32.77
CA ALA A 135 -21.99 -0.36 -33.50
C ALA A 135 -23.17 -0.88 -32.66
N VAL A 136 -22.92 -1.80 -31.73
CA VAL A 136 -23.97 -2.30 -30.81
C VAL A 136 -24.16 -1.36 -29.62
N TRP A 137 -23.07 -0.93 -28.97
CA TRP A 137 -23.15 -0.18 -27.71
C TRP A 137 -23.61 1.27 -27.87
N THR A 138 -23.14 1.96 -28.91
CA THR A 138 -23.41 3.39 -29.11
C THR A 138 -24.91 3.68 -29.32
N PRO A 139 -25.64 2.92 -30.16
CA PRO A 139 -27.10 3.08 -30.28
C PRO A 139 -27.86 2.77 -29.00
N VAL A 140 -27.44 1.72 -28.27
CA VAL A 140 -28.11 1.31 -27.02
C VAL A 140 -28.04 2.42 -25.97
N LEU A 141 -26.86 3.01 -25.77
CA LEU A 141 -26.71 4.09 -24.80
C LEU A 141 -27.39 5.38 -25.23
N ILE A 142 -27.15 5.86 -26.46
CA ILE A 142 -27.75 7.12 -26.94
C ILE A 142 -29.27 7.00 -26.99
N GLY A 143 -29.79 5.88 -27.50
CA GLY A 143 -31.22 5.61 -27.54
C GLY A 143 -31.84 5.51 -26.14
N GLY A 144 -31.18 4.80 -25.22
CA GLY A 144 -31.64 4.68 -23.83
C GLY A 144 -31.68 6.02 -23.10
N VAL A 145 -30.66 6.87 -23.27
CA VAL A 145 -30.61 8.22 -22.69
C VAL A 145 -31.60 9.17 -23.37
N ALA A 146 -31.76 9.09 -24.68
CA ALA A 146 -32.77 9.87 -25.40
C ALA A 146 -34.18 9.54 -24.90
N TRP A 147 -34.49 8.26 -24.71
CA TRP A 147 -35.78 7.82 -24.16
C TRP A 147 -35.96 8.30 -22.70
N ALA A 148 -34.95 8.12 -21.85
CA ALA A 148 -35.01 8.52 -20.45
C ALA A 148 -35.13 10.05 -20.28
N SER A 149 -34.42 10.84 -21.09
CA SER A 149 -34.43 12.30 -21.04
C SER A 149 -35.75 12.89 -21.57
N ALA A 150 -36.32 12.30 -22.61
CA ALA A 150 -37.66 12.64 -23.08
C ALA A 150 -38.73 12.36 -21.99
N GLY A 151 -38.65 11.19 -21.33
CA GLY A 151 -39.52 10.85 -20.21
C GLY A 151 -39.35 11.77 -19.01
N ALA A 152 -38.11 12.12 -18.66
CA ALA A 152 -37.82 13.06 -17.57
C ALA A 152 -38.37 14.46 -17.85
N MET A 153 -38.29 14.94 -19.09
CA MET A 153 -38.87 16.24 -19.47
C MET A 153 -40.39 16.25 -19.34
N GLN A 154 -41.05 15.17 -19.76
CA GLN A 154 -42.49 14.99 -19.59
C GLN A 154 -42.87 14.96 -18.10
N MET A 155 -42.07 14.29 -17.28
CA MET A 155 -42.25 14.26 -15.82
C MET A 155 -42.01 15.63 -15.17
N MET A 156 -40.97 16.37 -15.56
CA MET A 156 -40.66 17.71 -15.05
C MET A 156 -41.73 18.77 -15.37
N SER A 157 -42.52 18.54 -16.43
CA SER A 157 -43.67 19.39 -16.77
C SER A 157 -44.90 19.13 -15.87
N ALA A 158 -44.89 18.08 -15.05
CA ALA A 158 -45.95 17.80 -14.09
C ALA A 158 -45.79 18.66 -12.82
N PRO A 159 -46.88 19.25 -12.28
CA PRO A 159 -46.85 20.16 -11.12
C PRO A 159 -46.46 19.50 -9.77
N ILE A 160 -46.08 18.22 -9.80
CA ILE A 160 -45.75 17.39 -8.63
C ILE A 160 -44.26 17.49 -8.26
N PHE A 161 -43.39 18.03 -9.13
CA PHE A 161 -41.96 18.07 -8.85
C PHE A 161 -41.53 19.19 -7.91
N SER A 162 -41.14 18.79 -6.70
CA SER A 162 -40.72 19.65 -5.60
C SER A 162 -39.34 20.30 -5.84
N ARG A 163 -39.02 21.33 -5.04
CA ARG A 163 -37.68 21.97 -4.95
C ARG A 163 -36.53 20.97 -4.74
N TYR A 164 -36.82 19.74 -4.33
CA TYR A 164 -35.83 18.69 -4.02
C TYR A 164 -35.73 17.59 -5.07
N PHE A 165 -36.39 17.70 -6.23
CA PHE A 165 -36.38 16.66 -7.27
C PHE A 165 -34.98 16.11 -7.59
N TRP A 166 -34.01 16.99 -7.82
CA TRP A 166 -32.64 16.58 -8.15
C TRP A 166 -31.95 15.85 -7.00
N LEU A 167 -32.24 16.22 -5.75
CA LEU A 167 -31.72 15.54 -4.58
C LEU A 167 -32.37 14.15 -4.41
N GLU A 168 -33.69 14.05 -4.61
CA GLU A 168 -34.44 12.79 -4.59
C GLU A 168 -33.95 11.84 -5.69
N LEU A 169 -33.80 12.34 -6.92
CA LEU A 169 -33.26 11.59 -8.04
C LEU A 169 -31.83 11.12 -7.77
N LEU A 170 -30.97 11.98 -7.23
CA LEU A 170 -29.60 11.62 -6.83
C LEU A 170 -29.60 10.50 -5.77
N ILE A 171 -30.47 10.60 -4.75
CA ILE A 171 -30.60 9.59 -3.71
C ILE A 171 -31.08 8.26 -4.31
N ILE A 172 -32.07 8.28 -5.21
CA ILE A 172 -32.58 7.08 -5.89
C ILE A 172 -31.49 6.44 -6.74
N ILE A 173 -30.76 7.22 -7.53
CA ILE A 173 -29.65 6.72 -8.35
C ILE A 173 -28.54 6.14 -7.46
N ALA A 174 -28.18 6.83 -6.39
CA ALA A 174 -27.18 6.34 -5.44
C ALA A 174 -27.64 5.05 -4.75
N ALA A 175 -28.90 4.97 -4.32
CA ALA A 175 -29.49 3.77 -3.72
C ALA A 175 -29.55 2.61 -4.72
N ALA A 176 -30.04 2.85 -5.95
CA ALA A 176 -30.07 1.86 -7.03
C ALA A 176 -28.67 1.37 -7.36
N PHE A 177 -27.68 2.26 -7.43
CA PHE A 177 -26.28 1.91 -7.64
C PHE A 177 -25.74 1.03 -6.50
N VAL A 178 -26.02 1.36 -5.25
CA VAL A 178 -25.60 0.55 -4.08
C VAL A 178 -26.28 -0.83 -4.10
N VAL A 179 -27.60 -0.87 -4.36
CA VAL A 179 -28.39 -2.11 -4.43
C VAL A 179 -27.89 -3.00 -5.56
N LEU A 180 -27.71 -2.46 -6.76
CA LEU A 180 -27.18 -3.19 -7.91
C LEU A 180 -25.78 -3.73 -7.63
N ASN A 181 -24.86 -2.91 -7.12
CA ASN A 181 -23.52 -3.36 -6.78
C ASN A 181 -23.53 -4.46 -5.70
N LEU A 182 -24.41 -4.36 -4.71
CA LEU A 182 -24.56 -5.38 -3.68
C LEU A 182 -25.14 -6.67 -4.26
N ALA A 183 -26.19 -6.57 -5.09
CA ALA A 183 -26.81 -7.71 -5.77
C ALA A 183 -25.81 -8.46 -6.66
N LEU A 184 -25.07 -7.74 -7.51
CA LEU A 184 -24.02 -8.34 -8.36
C LEU A 184 -22.94 -9.06 -7.54
N ARG A 185 -22.54 -8.50 -6.38
CA ARG A 185 -21.61 -9.17 -5.46
C ARG A 185 -22.23 -10.40 -4.82
N LEU A 186 -23.50 -10.37 -4.45
CA LEU A 186 -24.19 -11.50 -3.82
C LEU A 186 -24.45 -12.66 -4.80
N LEU A 187 -24.62 -12.37 -6.09
CA LEU A 187 -24.82 -13.40 -7.13
C LEU A 187 -23.61 -14.30 -7.32
N THR A 188 -22.39 -13.79 -7.10
CA THR A 188 -21.16 -14.58 -7.28
C THR A 188 -20.65 -15.13 -5.95
N TRP A 189 -20.07 -16.33 -5.95
CA TRP A 189 -19.39 -16.87 -4.76
C TRP A 189 -18.24 -15.97 -4.31
N ARG A 190 -17.44 -15.50 -5.27
CA ARG A 190 -16.34 -14.55 -5.04
C ARG A 190 -16.85 -13.27 -4.36
N GLY A 191 -17.87 -12.63 -4.91
CA GLY A 191 -18.43 -11.40 -4.35
C GLY A 191 -18.99 -11.59 -2.94
N ARG A 192 -19.68 -12.71 -2.66
CA ARG A 192 -20.13 -13.07 -1.30
C ARG A 192 -18.96 -13.17 -0.32
N ARG A 193 -17.85 -13.81 -0.70
CA ARG A 193 -16.65 -13.90 0.14
C ARG A 193 -15.99 -12.54 0.35
N MET A 194 -15.93 -11.69 -0.68
CA MET A 194 -15.43 -10.31 -0.56
C MET A 194 -16.29 -9.46 0.39
N LEU A 195 -17.61 -9.68 0.42
CA LEU A 195 -18.51 -9.04 1.37
C LEU A 195 -18.25 -9.51 2.80
N VAL A 196 -18.04 -10.82 3.02
CA VAL A 196 -17.61 -11.35 4.33
C VAL A 196 -16.32 -10.66 4.78
N GLY A 197 -15.32 -10.55 3.91
CA GLY A 197 -14.08 -9.84 4.22
C GLY A 197 -14.30 -8.39 4.61
N THR A 198 -15.21 -7.70 3.92
CA THR A 198 -15.58 -6.31 4.22
C THR A 198 -16.31 -6.19 5.56
N TYR A 199 -17.22 -7.12 5.86
CA TYR A 199 -17.89 -7.20 7.15
C TYR A 199 -16.88 -7.39 8.28
N LEU A 200 -15.97 -8.36 8.16
CA LEU A 200 -14.93 -8.63 9.16
C LEU A 200 -14.05 -7.40 9.42
N ARG A 201 -13.63 -6.68 8.38
CA ARG A 201 -12.84 -5.44 8.56
C ARG A 201 -13.59 -4.32 9.26
N ARG A 202 -14.93 -4.29 9.17
CA ARG A 202 -15.76 -3.28 9.84
C ARG A 202 -16.06 -3.67 11.28
N THR A 203 -16.28 -4.95 11.56
CA THR A 203 -16.68 -5.40 12.91
C THR A 203 -15.51 -5.75 13.81
N ARG A 204 -14.37 -6.17 13.26
CA ARG A 204 -13.17 -6.48 14.04
C ARG A 204 -12.22 -5.30 14.01
N TRP A 205 -11.97 -4.76 15.19
CA TRP A 205 -11.14 -3.58 15.38
C TRP A 205 -9.68 -3.78 14.94
N GLU A 206 -9.18 -5.02 14.98
CA GLU A 206 -7.81 -5.38 14.52
C GLU A 206 -7.52 -4.94 13.07
N PHE A 207 -8.56 -4.76 12.25
CA PHE A 207 -8.44 -4.32 10.85
C PHE A 207 -8.82 -2.85 10.62
N TRP A 208 -9.16 -2.11 11.67
CA TRP A 208 -9.57 -0.72 11.52
C TRP A 208 -8.38 0.14 11.08
N SER A 209 -8.66 1.12 10.22
CA SER A 209 -7.63 2.06 9.82
C SER A 209 -7.21 2.92 11.01
N LEU A 210 -5.94 3.33 11.03
CA LEU A 210 -5.39 4.20 12.08
C LEU A 210 -6.23 5.47 12.31
N LYS A 211 -6.87 6.02 11.26
CA LYS A 211 -7.72 7.21 11.37
C LYS A 211 -8.91 7.04 12.31
N PHE A 212 -9.44 5.83 12.43
CA PHE A 212 -10.56 5.51 13.32
C PHE A 212 -10.09 4.96 14.67
N PHE A 213 -8.95 4.28 14.71
CA PHE A 213 -8.39 3.68 15.92
C PHE A 213 -7.62 4.69 16.80
N TYR A 214 -6.81 5.58 16.22
CA TYR A 214 -5.94 6.47 17.00
C TYR A 214 -6.57 7.70 17.69
N PRO A 215 -7.79 8.19 17.39
CA PRO A 215 -8.29 9.41 18.04
C PRO A 215 -8.25 9.40 19.58
N PRO A 216 -8.64 8.31 20.29
CA PRO A 216 -8.50 8.25 21.75
C PRO A 216 -7.05 8.31 22.23
N VAL A 217 -6.13 7.67 21.50
CA VAL A 217 -4.67 7.70 21.78
C VAL A 217 -4.12 9.11 21.62
N ILE A 218 -4.52 9.83 20.57
CA ILE A 218 -4.11 11.23 20.34
C ILE A 218 -4.60 12.14 21.47
N VAL A 219 -5.86 12.00 21.91
CA VAL A 219 -6.39 12.76 23.05
C VAL A 219 -5.57 12.49 24.31
N TYR A 220 -5.21 11.23 24.56
CA TYR A 220 -4.38 10.86 25.70
C TYR A 220 -2.96 11.43 25.62
N ILE A 221 -2.33 11.42 24.44
CA ILE A 221 -1.02 12.06 24.20
C ILE A 221 -1.09 13.57 24.45
N ILE A 222 -2.16 14.24 24.01
CA ILE A 222 -2.37 15.67 24.28
C ILE A 222 -2.49 15.92 25.79
N TRP A 223 -3.23 15.08 26.51
CA TRP A 223 -3.33 15.18 27.97
C TRP A 223 -1.96 14.98 28.64
N LEU A 224 -1.16 14.00 28.22
CA LEU A 224 0.21 13.81 28.70
C LEU A 224 1.07 15.05 28.39
N ALA A 225 0.97 15.62 27.19
CA ALA A 225 1.70 16.83 26.85
C ALA A 225 1.36 18.03 27.76
N VAL A 226 0.09 18.17 28.15
CA VAL A 226 -0.32 19.17 29.15
C VAL A 226 0.27 18.84 30.52
N LYS A 227 0.16 17.58 30.97
CA LYS A 227 0.67 17.11 32.27
C LYS A 227 2.19 17.35 32.43
N TYR A 228 2.98 17.04 31.40
CA TYR A 228 4.43 17.24 31.39
C TYR A 228 4.87 18.62 30.86
N ARG A 229 3.91 19.51 30.59
CA ARG A 229 4.12 20.88 30.08
C ARG A 229 5.03 20.92 28.84
N SER A 230 4.89 19.93 27.96
CA SER A 230 5.74 19.78 26.78
C SER A 230 5.11 18.90 25.71
N LEU A 231 5.01 19.46 24.51
CA LEU A 231 4.45 18.77 23.33
C LEU A 231 5.40 17.72 22.71
N SER A 232 6.65 17.65 23.15
CA SER A 232 7.69 16.82 22.51
C SER A 232 8.58 16.05 23.48
N VAL A 233 8.26 16.03 24.77
CA VAL A 233 9.10 15.36 25.78
C VAL A 233 9.26 13.86 25.55
N PHE A 234 8.28 13.21 24.92
CA PHE A 234 8.42 11.81 24.53
C PHE A 234 9.63 11.58 23.59
N ALA A 235 10.04 12.57 22.78
CA ALA A 235 11.21 12.43 21.91
C ALA A 235 12.52 12.29 22.72
N ASP A 236 12.53 12.77 23.96
CA ASP A 236 13.66 12.59 24.90
C ASP A 236 13.69 11.19 25.50
N ALA A 237 12.76 10.29 25.14
CA ALA A 237 12.81 8.90 25.58
C ALA A 237 14.10 8.21 25.12
N ASN A 238 14.62 8.56 23.94
CA ASN A 238 15.90 8.06 23.43
C ASN A 238 16.82 9.23 23.00
N PRO A 239 17.54 9.88 23.93
CA PRO A 239 18.26 11.13 23.64
C PRO A 239 19.36 11.03 22.57
N CYS A 240 19.96 9.85 22.35
CA CYS A 240 21.00 9.66 21.33
C CYS A 240 20.44 9.13 19.99
N ILE A 241 19.12 9.15 19.80
CA ILE A 241 18.46 8.86 18.52
C ILE A 241 17.79 10.15 18.05
N GLU A 242 17.93 10.51 16.77
CA GLU A 242 17.29 11.70 16.21
C GLU A 242 15.77 11.70 16.50
N ALA A 243 15.29 12.75 17.17
CA ALA A 243 13.90 12.86 17.63
C ALA A 243 13.37 11.64 18.43
N GLY A 244 14.26 10.89 19.07
CA GLY A 244 13.91 9.66 19.81
C GLY A 244 13.48 8.50 18.91
N GLY A 245 13.73 8.59 17.59
CA GLY A 245 13.18 7.69 16.58
C GLY A 245 11.69 7.93 16.36
N PHE A 246 11.33 9.19 16.14
CA PHE A 246 9.94 9.61 15.92
C PHE A 246 9.43 9.19 14.54
N ILE A 247 10.26 9.36 13.49
CA ILE A 247 9.92 9.01 12.11
C ILE A 247 11.17 9.00 11.24
N GLY A 248 11.32 7.96 10.42
CA GLY A 248 12.31 7.91 9.35
C GLY A 248 13.76 7.83 9.81
N GLU A 249 14.03 7.26 10.99
CA GLU A 249 15.39 7.02 11.47
C GLU A 249 16.24 6.24 10.43
N PRO A 250 17.46 6.72 10.11
CA PRO A 250 18.37 5.97 9.26
C PRO A 250 18.77 4.65 9.95
N LYS A 251 18.44 3.53 9.31
CA LYS A 251 18.76 2.18 9.79
C LYS A 251 20.26 1.98 10.02
N ARG A 252 21.10 2.64 9.21
CA ARG A 252 22.55 2.65 9.41
C ARG A 252 22.94 3.18 10.79
N GLU A 253 22.39 4.32 11.21
CA GLU A 253 22.72 4.95 12.50
C GLU A 253 22.27 4.07 13.67
N ILE A 254 21.10 3.45 13.55
CA ILE A 254 20.60 2.49 14.53
C ILE A 254 21.55 1.28 14.68
N TYR A 255 22.05 0.74 13.58
CA TYR A 255 23.03 -0.36 13.64
C TYR A 255 24.37 0.07 14.18
N GLU A 256 24.85 1.26 13.83
CA GLU A 256 26.09 1.81 14.39
C GLU A 256 25.96 2.03 15.91
N GLY A 257 24.81 2.49 16.39
CA GLY A 257 24.50 2.58 17.83
C GLY A 257 24.47 1.22 18.52
N LEU A 258 23.83 0.21 17.91
CA LEU A 258 23.81 -1.15 18.44
C LEU A 258 25.21 -1.78 18.48
N ARG A 259 26.07 -1.54 17.48
CA ARG A 259 27.44 -2.07 17.42
C ARG A 259 28.33 -1.62 18.59
N GLN A 260 27.96 -0.55 19.30
CA GLN A 260 28.67 -0.13 20.51
C GLN A 260 28.52 -1.13 21.66
N SER A 261 27.46 -1.94 21.63
CA SER A 261 27.20 -3.01 22.59
C SER A 261 27.89 -4.31 22.15
N LYS A 262 28.84 -4.80 22.96
CA LYS A 262 29.43 -6.15 22.77
C LYS A 262 28.35 -7.25 22.79
N ALA A 263 27.29 -7.07 23.56
CA ALA A 263 26.18 -8.02 23.59
C ALA A 263 25.45 -8.04 22.23
N ALA A 264 25.16 -6.86 21.67
CA ALA A 264 24.45 -6.76 20.40
C ALA A 264 25.24 -7.28 19.19
N GLU A 265 26.58 -7.22 19.22
CA GLU A 265 27.44 -7.63 18.10
C GLU A 265 27.13 -9.05 17.62
N SER A 266 26.93 -9.99 18.55
CA SER A 266 26.59 -11.39 18.23
C SER A 266 25.16 -11.57 17.66
N HIS A 267 24.28 -10.60 17.91
CA HIS A 267 22.88 -10.59 17.47
C HIS A 267 22.65 -9.79 16.18
N LEU A 268 23.62 -8.99 15.74
CA LEU A 268 23.47 -8.21 14.51
C LEU A 268 23.58 -9.11 13.28
N LEU A 269 22.79 -8.76 12.27
CA LEU A 269 22.92 -9.31 10.92
C LEU A 269 24.00 -8.56 10.17
N LYS A 270 24.75 -9.28 9.34
CA LYS A 270 25.74 -8.66 8.45
C LYS A 270 25.01 -7.74 7.46
N TYR A 271 25.57 -6.56 7.20
CA TYR A 271 24.99 -5.61 6.26
C TYR A 271 26.05 -4.71 5.61
N VAL A 272 25.70 -4.17 4.44
CA VAL A 272 26.44 -3.11 3.75
C VAL A 272 25.51 -1.94 3.40
N PHE A 273 26.03 -0.73 3.55
CA PHE A 273 25.35 0.50 3.12
C PHE A 273 25.74 0.81 1.67
N ILE A 274 24.74 1.05 0.82
CA ILE A 274 24.92 1.39 -0.58
C ILE A 274 24.34 2.79 -0.80
N PRO A 275 25.15 3.82 -1.07
CA PRO A 275 24.67 5.18 -1.32
C PRO A 275 23.74 5.23 -2.55
N GLY A 276 22.71 6.09 -2.49
CA GLY A 276 21.77 6.26 -3.61
C GLY A 276 22.41 6.95 -4.82
N ASN A 277 23.38 7.83 -4.58
CA ASN A 277 24.01 8.72 -5.55
C ASN A 277 25.18 8.10 -6.34
N VAL A 278 25.50 6.83 -6.14
CA VAL A 278 26.55 6.12 -6.91
C VAL A 278 25.99 5.42 -8.15
N ALA A 279 26.85 5.19 -9.13
CA ALA A 279 26.47 4.52 -10.38
C ALA A 279 26.00 3.08 -10.13
N ALA A 280 25.07 2.58 -10.94
CA ALA A 280 24.52 1.23 -10.77
C ALA A 280 25.59 0.12 -10.78
N ALA A 281 26.66 0.28 -11.57
CA ALA A 281 27.78 -0.64 -11.59
C ALA A 281 28.55 -0.67 -10.26
N GLU A 282 28.70 0.47 -9.59
CA GLU A 282 29.34 0.55 -8.27
C GLU A 282 28.44 -0.05 -7.18
N LYS A 283 27.13 0.17 -7.26
CA LYS A 283 26.14 -0.47 -6.37
C LYS A 283 26.23 -1.99 -6.47
N LEU A 284 26.29 -2.52 -7.69
CA LEU A 284 26.37 -3.96 -7.95
C LEU A 284 27.68 -4.53 -7.41
N LYS A 285 28.82 -3.87 -7.69
CA LYS A 285 30.12 -4.29 -7.16
C LYS A 285 30.16 -4.31 -5.63
N ALA A 286 29.59 -3.31 -4.97
CA ALA A 286 29.48 -3.29 -3.51
C ALA A 286 28.63 -4.45 -2.97
N ALA A 287 27.55 -4.81 -3.67
CA ALA A 287 26.72 -5.95 -3.31
C ALA A 287 27.43 -7.30 -3.51
N GLU A 288 28.11 -7.49 -4.64
CA GLU A 288 28.90 -8.70 -4.96
C GLU A 288 30.04 -8.89 -3.96
N ASN A 289 30.80 -7.82 -3.65
CA ASN A 289 31.85 -7.85 -2.64
C ASN A 289 31.29 -8.25 -1.28
N PHE A 290 30.17 -7.64 -0.87
CA PHE A 290 29.52 -7.97 0.40
C PHE A 290 29.09 -9.45 0.45
N GLN A 291 28.51 -10.00 -0.63
CA GLN A 291 28.13 -11.41 -0.69
C GLN A 291 29.34 -12.33 -0.56
N SER A 292 30.41 -12.05 -1.32
CA SER A 292 31.63 -12.85 -1.34
C SER A 292 32.37 -12.81 0.00
N GLU A 293 32.61 -11.62 0.56
CA GLU A 293 33.31 -11.42 1.84
C GLU A 293 32.59 -12.09 3.03
N ASN A 294 31.27 -12.28 2.91
CA ASN A 294 30.45 -12.80 3.99
C ASN A 294 29.90 -14.22 3.74
N GLU A 295 30.24 -14.82 2.59
CA GLU A 295 29.77 -16.14 2.15
C GLU A 295 28.24 -16.26 2.19
N LEU A 296 27.53 -15.28 1.61
CA LEU A 296 26.08 -15.19 1.67
C LEU A 296 25.39 -15.72 0.40
N ASP A 297 24.56 -16.74 0.57
CA ASP A 297 23.63 -17.22 -0.44
C ASP A 297 22.33 -16.40 -0.50
N PHE A 298 21.59 -16.54 -1.60
CA PHE A 298 20.23 -16.02 -1.68
C PHE A 298 19.27 -16.88 -0.83
N PRO A 299 18.25 -16.27 -0.20
CA PRO A 299 17.84 -14.88 -0.40
C PRO A 299 18.57 -13.85 0.49
N ILE A 300 18.62 -12.59 0.04
CA ILE A 300 19.21 -11.47 0.78
C ILE A 300 18.19 -10.32 0.88
N ALA A 301 18.17 -9.63 2.03
CA ALA A 301 17.25 -8.52 2.25
C ALA A 301 17.82 -7.22 1.68
N LEU A 302 17.06 -6.55 0.80
CA LEU A 302 17.36 -5.21 0.30
C LEU A 302 16.30 -4.23 0.81
N LYS A 303 16.72 -3.16 1.50
CA LYS A 303 15.82 -2.18 2.11
C LYS A 303 16.35 -0.76 1.99
N PRO A 304 15.48 0.27 1.98
CA PRO A 304 15.93 1.65 2.05
C PRO A 304 16.57 1.94 3.41
N ASN A 305 17.59 2.81 3.44
CA ASN A 305 18.24 3.24 4.68
C ASN A 305 17.25 3.94 5.63
N ALA A 306 16.35 4.78 5.10
CA ALA A 306 15.25 5.38 5.85
C ALA A 306 13.92 4.98 5.23
N GLY A 307 13.00 4.47 6.04
CA GLY A 307 11.68 4.05 5.56
C GLY A 307 10.88 3.31 6.62
N GLU A 308 9.55 3.39 6.52
CA GLU A 308 8.63 2.83 7.50
C GLU A 308 7.81 1.66 6.92
N ARG A 309 7.30 0.79 7.80
CA ARG A 309 6.24 -0.20 7.49
C ARG A 309 6.62 -1.15 6.34
N GLY A 310 7.89 -1.49 6.22
CA GLY A 310 8.40 -2.36 5.17
C GLY A 310 8.20 -1.80 3.76
N ALA A 311 7.99 -0.49 3.59
CA ALA A 311 7.95 0.15 2.28
C ALA A 311 9.29 -0.08 1.57
N SER A 312 9.23 -0.52 0.31
CA SER A 312 10.42 -0.83 -0.51
C SER A 312 11.41 -1.83 0.10
N VAL A 313 10.94 -2.72 1.00
CA VAL A 313 11.72 -3.87 1.48
C VAL A 313 11.48 -5.05 0.56
N PHE A 314 12.56 -5.64 0.06
CA PHE A 314 12.56 -6.78 -0.86
C PHE A 314 13.39 -7.92 -0.29
N LEU A 315 12.88 -9.14 -0.43
CA LEU A 315 13.64 -10.35 -0.21
C LEU A 315 14.10 -10.84 -1.58
N VAL A 316 15.34 -10.52 -1.93
CA VAL A 316 15.92 -10.78 -3.25
C VAL A 316 16.30 -12.24 -3.33
N LYS A 317 15.81 -12.97 -4.34
CA LYS A 317 15.98 -14.43 -4.46
C LYS A 317 17.00 -14.84 -5.51
N SER A 318 17.49 -13.91 -6.33
CA SER A 318 18.49 -14.17 -7.36
C SER A 318 19.31 -12.94 -7.68
N GLU A 319 20.47 -13.17 -8.30
CA GLU A 319 21.38 -12.11 -8.76
C GLU A 319 20.72 -11.19 -9.80
N THR A 320 19.93 -11.77 -10.73
CA THR A 320 19.20 -10.98 -11.74
C THR A 320 18.19 -10.03 -11.09
N GLU A 321 17.49 -10.50 -10.04
CA GLU A 321 16.58 -9.65 -9.30
C GLU A 321 17.34 -8.55 -8.55
N LEU A 322 18.48 -8.87 -7.93
CA LEU A 322 19.32 -7.91 -7.23
C LEU A 322 19.75 -6.77 -8.16
N LYS A 323 20.31 -7.12 -9.33
CA LYS A 323 20.76 -6.17 -10.33
C LYS A 323 19.64 -5.24 -10.79
N THR A 324 18.50 -5.81 -11.17
CA THR A 324 17.32 -5.06 -11.61
C THR A 324 16.85 -4.07 -10.55
N ARG A 325 16.88 -4.48 -9.28
CA ARG A 325 16.48 -3.62 -8.14
C ARG A 325 17.49 -2.52 -7.89
N LEU A 326 18.80 -2.80 -7.90
CA LEU A 326 19.84 -1.79 -7.68
C LEU A 326 19.86 -0.73 -8.79
N GLU A 327 19.62 -1.14 -10.05
CA GLU A 327 19.52 -0.23 -11.20
C GLU A 327 18.30 0.69 -11.10
N ALA A 328 17.18 0.19 -10.58
CA ALA A 328 15.92 0.95 -10.47
C ALA A 328 15.84 1.89 -9.24
N ASN A 329 16.77 1.81 -8.28
CA ASN A 329 16.71 2.56 -7.03
C ASN A 329 17.78 3.65 -6.92
N GLU A 330 17.34 4.89 -6.72
CA GLU A 330 18.20 6.08 -6.59
C GLU A 330 18.39 6.54 -5.13
N THR A 331 17.74 5.86 -4.18
CA THR A 331 17.81 6.17 -2.74
C THR A 331 18.92 5.41 -2.05
N ASP A 332 19.32 5.84 -0.86
CA ASP A 332 20.23 5.09 0.01
C ASP A 332 19.64 3.73 0.41
N LEU A 333 20.43 2.67 0.28
CA LEU A 333 20.02 1.29 0.52
C LEU A 333 20.88 0.61 1.58
N ILE A 334 20.31 -0.43 2.19
CA ILE A 334 21.00 -1.42 2.99
C ILE A 334 20.75 -2.79 2.36
N LEU A 335 21.83 -3.49 2.05
CA LEU A 335 21.81 -4.90 1.73
C LEU A 335 22.21 -5.67 2.99
N GLN A 336 21.41 -6.65 3.40
CA GLN A 336 21.53 -7.32 4.69
C GLN A 336 21.30 -8.82 4.57
N GLU A 337 22.10 -9.59 5.30
CA GLU A 337 21.91 -11.03 5.54
C GLU A 337 20.45 -11.36 5.91
N PHE A 338 19.91 -12.41 5.31
CA PHE A 338 18.58 -12.89 5.65
C PHE A 338 18.65 -13.89 6.82
N ALA A 339 17.91 -13.62 7.89
CA ALA A 339 17.69 -14.59 8.96
C ALA A 339 16.31 -15.25 8.83
N ASP A 340 16.32 -16.58 8.70
CA ASP A 340 15.11 -17.39 8.71
C ASP A 340 14.65 -17.75 10.14
N GLY A 341 13.51 -18.42 10.25
CA GLY A 341 12.96 -18.94 11.50
C GLY A 341 11.77 -18.11 12.02
N ALA A 342 11.47 -18.27 13.30
CA ALA A 342 10.37 -17.57 13.97
C ALA A 342 10.66 -16.06 14.09
N GLU A 343 9.66 -15.22 13.83
CA GLU A 343 9.77 -13.76 13.93
C GLU A 343 9.00 -13.23 15.15
N PHE A 344 9.67 -12.40 15.94
CA PHE A 344 9.12 -11.79 17.15
C PHE A 344 9.34 -10.28 17.16
N GLY A 345 8.36 -9.53 17.66
CA GLY A 345 8.53 -8.13 18.05
C GLY A 345 8.71 -8.02 19.56
N VAL A 346 9.79 -7.44 20.05
CA VAL A 346 10.03 -7.23 21.49
C VAL A 346 10.01 -5.75 21.79
N PHE A 347 9.03 -5.32 22.58
CA PHE A 347 8.94 -3.96 23.08
C PHE A 347 9.65 -3.88 24.42
N TYR A 348 10.66 -3.02 24.51
CA TYR A 348 11.52 -2.85 25.67
C TYR A 348 11.40 -1.43 26.23
N TYR A 349 11.51 -1.31 27.55
CA TYR A 349 11.78 -0.03 28.18
C TYR A 349 12.70 -0.16 29.40
N ARG A 350 13.37 0.94 29.75
CA ARG A 350 14.13 1.11 30.99
C ARG A 350 13.97 2.54 31.47
N TYR A 351 13.61 2.75 32.73
CA TYR A 351 13.65 4.10 33.27
C TYR A 351 15.10 4.56 33.46
N PRO A 352 15.45 5.83 33.19
CA PRO A 352 16.83 6.29 33.32
C PRO A 352 17.44 6.08 34.71
N ASN A 353 16.62 6.08 35.76
CA ASN A 353 17.02 5.83 37.15
C ASN A 353 17.10 4.36 37.54
N GLU A 354 16.77 3.44 36.64
CA GLU A 354 16.85 2.00 36.88
C GLU A 354 18.07 1.40 36.18
N GLU A 355 18.73 0.44 36.84
CA GLU A 355 19.90 -0.23 36.29
C GLU A 355 19.53 -1.20 35.15
N THR A 356 18.37 -1.84 35.26
CA THR A 356 17.87 -2.87 34.33
C THR A 356 16.52 -2.47 33.76
N GLY A 357 16.32 -2.71 32.47
CA GLY A 357 15.01 -2.58 31.81
C GLY A 357 14.19 -3.86 31.86
N LYS A 358 13.03 -3.80 31.20
CA LYS A 358 12.04 -4.87 31.16
C LYS A 358 11.43 -5.00 29.77
N ILE A 359 10.97 -6.21 29.45
CA ILE A 359 10.15 -6.43 28.27
C ILE A 359 8.72 -5.96 28.59
N PHE A 360 8.26 -4.90 27.92
CA PHE A 360 6.89 -4.42 28.00
C PHE A 360 5.93 -5.43 27.34
N ALA A 361 6.20 -5.80 26.10
CA ALA A 361 5.35 -6.67 25.30
C ALA A 361 6.16 -7.52 24.32
N ILE A 362 5.64 -8.71 24.01
CA ILE A 362 6.19 -9.57 22.96
C ILE A 362 5.07 -9.83 21.94
N THR A 363 5.37 -9.66 20.67
CA THR A 363 4.49 -9.98 19.54
C THR A 363 5.04 -11.18 18.81
N GLU A 364 4.28 -12.27 18.71
CA GLU A 364 4.61 -13.35 17.78
C GLU A 364 4.08 -12.96 16.40
N LYS A 365 4.95 -12.98 15.37
CA LYS A 365 4.55 -12.67 14.00
C LYS A 365 4.46 -13.94 13.18
N ARG A 366 3.27 -14.18 12.61
CA ARG A 366 3.02 -15.33 11.75
C ARG A 366 2.73 -14.88 10.32
N PHE A 367 3.36 -15.57 9.39
CA PHE A 367 3.07 -15.43 7.96
C PHE A 367 1.78 -16.20 7.66
N PRO A 368 0.71 -15.54 7.19
CA PRO A 368 -0.49 -16.24 6.77
C PRO A 368 -0.15 -17.19 5.61
N PHE A 369 -0.57 -18.44 5.75
CA PHE A 369 -0.49 -19.45 4.70
C PHE A 369 -1.86 -20.07 4.48
N VAL A 370 -2.08 -20.62 3.29
CA VAL A 370 -3.20 -21.52 3.01
C VAL A 370 -2.69 -22.93 2.79
N THR A 371 -3.51 -23.93 3.07
CA THR A 371 -3.18 -25.34 2.82
C THR A 371 -3.88 -25.80 1.55
N GLY A 372 -3.13 -26.35 0.60
CA GLY A 372 -3.66 -26.91 -0.63
C GLY A 372 -4.58 -28.10 -0.36
N ASP A 373 -5.69 -28.18 -1.09
CA ASP A 373 -6.59 -29.33 -1.11
C ASP A 373 -6.42 -30.17 -2.38
N GLY A 374 -5.48 -29.79 -3.27
CA GLY A 374 -5.23 -30.43 -4.56
C GLY A 374 -6.30 -30.16 -5.63
N LYS A 375 -7.27 -29.27 -5.37
CA LYS A 375 -8.41 -29.02 -6.27
C LYS A 375 -8.72 -27.54 -6.47
N ALA A 376 -8.68 -26.76 -5.40
CA ALA A 376 -9.01 -25.35 -5.40
C ALA A 376 -7.80 -24.49 -5.77
N THR A 377 -8.06 -23.41 -6.52
CA THR A 377 -7.04 -22.42 -6.84
C THR A 377 -6.58 -21.66 -5.60
N LEU A 378 -5.40 -21.03 -5.65
CA LEU A 378 -4.89 -20.17 -4.59
C LEU A 378 -5.88 -19.04 -4.24
N GLU A 379 -6.51 -18.40 -5.23
CA GLU A 379 -7.57 -17.42 -4.97
C GLU A 379 -8.73 -18.02 -4.14
N THR A 380 -9.17 -19.22 -4.51
CA THR A 380 -10.27 -19.89 -3.82
C THR A 380 -9.89 -20.23 -2.37
N LEU A 381 -8.66 -20.70 -2.15
CA LEU A 381 -8.15 -21.02 -0.81
C LEU A 381 -8.06 -19.76 0.07
N ILE A 382 -7.53 -18.66 -0.46
CA ILE A 382 -7.47 -17.35 0.25
C ILE A 382 -8.86 -16.86 0.60
N LEU A 383 -9.81 -16.94 -0.33
CA LEU A 383 -11.17 -16.49 -0.11
C LEU A 383 -11.95 -17.39 0.85
N ARG A 384 -11.66 -18.70 0.89
CA ARG A 384 -12.26 -19.65 1.85
C ARG A 384 -11.73 -19.47 3.27
N ASP A 385 -10.47 -19.08 3.42
CA ASP A 385 -9.87 -18.90 4.73
C ASP A 385 -10.66 -17.90 5.59
N LYS A 386 -10.87 -18.26 6.86
CA LYS A 386 -11.73 -17.51 7.78
C LYS A 386 -11.14 -16.14 8.14
N ARG A 387 -9.81 -16.02 8.15
CA ARG A 387 -9.10 -14.78 8.48
C ARG A 387 -8.61 -14.09 7.22
N ALA A 388 -8.01 -14.82 6.27
CA ALA A 388 -7.38 -14.22 5.11
C ALA A 388 -8.37 -13.47 4.21
N VAL A 389 -9.64 -13.91 4.20
CA VAL A 389 -10.71 -13.20 3.50
C VAL A 389 -10.87 -11.74 3.96
N ALA A 390 -10.54 -11.41 5.21
CA ALA A 390 -10.58 -10.03 5.72
C ALA A 390 -9.59 -9.11 4.97
N LEU A 391 -8.47 -9.65 4.48
CA LEU A 391 -7.45 -8.91 3.72
C LEU A 391 -7.37 -9.39 2.26
N ALA A 392 -8.42 -10.03 1.75
CA ALA A 392 -8.44 -10.65 0.42
C ALA A 392 -7.94 -9.74 -0.70
N ASN A 393 -8.35 -8.47 -0.77
CA ASN A 393 -7.87 -7.54 -1.81
C ASN A 393 -6.34 -7.43 -1.84
N ALA A 394 -5.71 -7.28 -0.69
CA ALA A 394 -4.25 -7.14 -0.59
C ALA A 394 -3.54 -8.45 -0.96
N TYR A 395 -4.09 -9.58 -0.51
CA TYR A 395 -3.53 -10.90 -0.81
C TYR A 395 -3.68 -11.29 -2.28
N LEU A 396 -4.85 -11.06 -2.86
CA LEU A 396 -5.10 -11.35 -4.28
C LEU A 396 -4.22 -10.48 -5.17
N GLU A 397 -4.07 -9.20 -4.83
CA GLU A 397 -3.18 -8.31 -5.56
C GLU A 397 -1.72 -8.76 -5.51
N ARG A 398 -1.24 -9.15 -4.33
CA ARG A 398 0.15 -9.58 -4.15
C ARG A 398 0.47 -10.91 -4.84
N ASN A 399 -0.53 -11.78 -4.95
CA ASN A 399 -0.39 -13.11 -5.55
C ASN A 399 -0.94 -13.18 -6.97
N PHE A 400 -1.17 -12.04 -7.63
CA PHE A 400 -1.90 -11.93 -8.89
C PHE A 400 -1.43 -12.93 -9.96
N GLU A 401 -0.12 -13.11 -10.11
CA GLU A 401 0.50 -13.96 -11.13
C GLU A 401 0.25 -15.47 -10.92
N ARG A 402 -0.10 -15.87 -9.69
CA ARG A 402 -0.26 -17.28 -9.30
C ARG A 402 -1.62 -17.59 -8.69
N LEU A 403 -2.62 -16.73 -8.90
CA LEU A 403 -3.96 -16.93 -8.32
C LEU A 403 -4.68 -18.17 -8.85
N ASP A 404 -4.36 -18.56 -10.08
CA ASP A 404 -4.93 -19.71 -10.77
C ASP A 404 -4.21 -21.05 -10.43
N ASP A 405 -3.08 -20.99 -9.73
CA ASP A 405 -2.34 -22.18 -9.31
C ASP A 405 -3.20 -23.04 -8.38
N VAL A 406 -3.08 -24.37 -8.50
CA VAL A 406 -3.74 -25.35 -7.64
C VAL A 406 -2.70 -26.05 -6.76
N PRO A 407 -2.53 -25.60 -5.49
CA PRO A 407 -1.54 -26.20 -4.60
C PRO A 407 -1.87 -27.65 -4.28
N LYS A 408 -0.84 -28.49 -4.15
CA LYS A 408 -0.99 -29.91 -3.87
C LYS A 408 -1.65 -30.12 -2.51
N LYS A 409 -2.33 -31.26 -2.34
CA LYS A 409 -2.99 -31.60 -1.06
C LYS A 409 -1.95 -31.61 0.07
N GLY A 410 -2.16 -30.78 1.09
CA GLY A 410 -1.27 -30.65 2.25
C GLY A 410 -0.12 -29.66 2.08
N GLU A 411 0.08 -29.10 0.88
CA GLU A 411 1.10 -28.07 0.63
C GLU A 411 0.73 -26.77 1.35
N LYS A 412 1.67 -26.20 2.12
CA LYS A 412 1.48 -24.89 2.75
C LYS A 412 2.03 -23.80 1.84
N VAL A 413 1.12 -22.98 1.30
CA VAL A 413 1.48 -21.85 0.44
C VAL A 413 1.43 -20.57 1.27
N SER A 414 2.58 -19.95 1.50
CA SER A 414 2.63 -18.62 2.14
C SER A 414 1.96 -17.58 1.25
N ILE A 415 1.10 -16.74 1.83
CA ILE A 415 0.38 -15.68 1.10
C ILE A 415 1.25 -14.41 0.98
N ILE A 416 2.18 -14.21 1.92
CA ILE A 416 3.06 -13.04 1.99
C ILE A 416 4.47 -13.44 2.44
N ASP A 417 5.47 -12.66 2.00
CA ASP A 417 6.89 -12.91 2.32
C ASP A 417 7.47 -11.87 3.29
N ILE A 418 6.66 -10.93 3.81
CA ILE A 418 7.13 -9.81 4.67
C ILE A 418 6.28 -9.70 5.93
N GLY A 419 6.92 -9.66 7.10
CA GLY A 419 6.33 -9.68 8.45
C GLY A 419 5.70 -8.36 8.92
N THR A 420 5.11 -7.57 8.03
CA THR A 420 4.48 -6.27 8.38
C THR A 420 2.96 -6.40 8.48
N HIS A 421 2.35 -5.90 9.56
CA HIS A 421 0.89 -5.91 9.76
C HIS A 421 0.10 -5.25 8.62
N SER A 422 0.55 -4.09 8.13
CA SER A 422 -0.08 -3.39 7.01
C SER A 422 -0.10 -4.19 5.71
N LYS A 423 0.79 -5.19 5.59
CA LYS A 423 0.88 -6.12 4.46
C LYS A 423 0.23 -7.48 4.75
N GLY A 424 -0.42 -7.63 5.90
CA GLY A 424 -1.21 -8.80 6.29
C GLY A 424 -0.50 -9.84 7.16
N ALA A 425 0.67 -9.53 7.72
CA ALA A 425 1.24 -10.41 8.75
C ALA A 425 0.30 -10.50 9.96
N ILE A 426 0.18 -11.70 10.54
CA ILE A 426 -0.66 -11.93 11.71
C ILE A 426 0.19 -11.66 12.95
N PHE A 427 -0.27 -10.74 13.79
CA PHE A 427 0.38 -10.41 15.05
C PHE A 427 -0.43 -11.02 16.19
N LEU A 428 0.24 -11.82 17.02
CA LEU A 428 -0.34 -12.51 18.17
C LEU A 428 0.40 -12.11 19.43
N ASP A 429 -0.25 -12.28 20.58
CA ASP A 429 0.40 -12.08 21.86
C ASP A 429 1.46 -13.18 22.08
N GLY A 430 2.70 -12.73 22.15
CA GLY A 430 3.89 -13.56 22.34
C GLY A 430 4.36 -13.63 23.80
N GLY A 431 3.57 -13.15 24.77
CA GLY A 431 3.96 -13.07 26.18
C GLY A 431 4.38 -14.41 26.79
N TRP A 432 3.88 -15.52 26.25
CA TRP A 432 4.27 -16.89 26.61
C TRP A 432 5.75 -17.21 26.33
N ALA A 433 6.43 -16.43 25.49
CA ALA A 433 7.84 -16.58 25.19
C ALA A 433 8.75 -15.80 26.15
N ARG A 434 8.19 -15.01 27.07
CA ARG A 434 8.97 -14.25 28.04
C ARG A 434 9.62 -15.19 29.05
N THR A 435 10.94 -15.05 29.19
CA THR A 435 11.74 -15.75 30.20
C THR A 435 12.75 -14.75 30.79
N ALA A 436 13.29 -15.07 31.98
CA ALA A 436 14.36 -14.28 32.58
C ALA A 436 15.63 -14.25 31.71
N ALA A 437 15.92 -15.34 30.99
CA ALA A 437 17.06 -15.41 30.07
C ALA A 437 16.89 -14.43 28.90
N LEU A 438 15.73 -14.45 28.25
CA LEU A 438 15.42 -13.52 27.15
C LEU A 438 15.45 -12.06 27.60
N GLU A 439 14.84 -11.75 28.75
CA GLU A 439 14.80 -10.37 29.27
C GLU A 439 16.22 -9.87 29.59
N LYS A 440 17.06 -10.72 30.18
CA LYS A 440 18.47 -10.41 30.46
C LYS A 440 19.27 -10.11 29.19
N GLU A 441 19.12 -10.92 28.14
CA GLU A 441 19.84 -10.71 26.88
C GLU A 441 19.36 -9.43 26.15
N ILE A 442 18.05 -9.19 26.10
CA ILE A 442 17.50 -7.95 25.51
C ILE A 442 17.97 -6.72 26.31
N ASP A 443 17.94 -6.77 27.63
CA ASP A 443 18.45 -5.69 28.48
C ASP A 443 19.96 -5.46 28.23
N ALA A 444 20.78 -6.50 28.13
CA ALA A 444 22.21 -6.37 27.84
C ALA A 444 22.47 -5.70 26.47
N VAL A 445 21.69 -6.06 25.44
CA VAL A 445 21.72 -5.38 24.13
C VAL A 445 21.39 -3.90 24.28
N CYS A 446 20.29 -3.58 24.96
CA CYS A 446 19.80 -2.21 25.11
C CYS A 446 20.71 -1.32 25.95
N ARG A 447 21.29 -1.84 27.04
CA ARG A 447 22.19 -1.08 27.93
C ARG A 447 23.47 -0.64 27.23
N GLY A 448 23.93 -1.40 26.24
CA GLY A 448 25.10 -1.04 25.44
C GLY A 448 24.83 -0.01 24.33
N TYR A 449 23.57 0.36 24.08
CA TYR A 449 23.23 1.49 23.21
C TYR A 449 23.08 2.73 24.09
N ALA A 450 24.08 3.62 24.03
CA ALA A 450 24.05 4.89 24.76
C ALA A 450 22.80 5.71 24.43
N GLY A 451 22.06 6.13 25.45
CA GLY A 451 20.85 6.94 25.28
C GLY A 451 19.65 6.22 24.65
N PHE A 452 19.63 4.87 24.64
CA PHE A 452 18.44 4.10 24.31
C PHE A 452 17.73 3.60 25.58
N TYR A 453 16.43 3.85 25.66
CA TYR A 453 15.60 3.48 26.81
C TYR A 453 14.23 2.93 26.44
N PHE A 454 13.75 3.13 25.21
CA PHE A 454 12.37 2.82 24.86
C PHE A 454 12.21 2.53 23.37
N GLY A 455 11.70 1.35 23.02
CA GLY A 455 11.43 1.04 21.62
C GLY A 455 11.10 -0.42 21.35
N ARG A 456 10.93 -0.74 20.07
CA ARG A 456 10.58 -2.09 19.62
C ARG A 456 11.64 -2.67 18.70
N PHE A 457 12.13 -3.84 19.08
CA PHE A 457 12.94 -4.69 18.23
C PHE A 457 12.07 -5.61 17.38
N ASP A 458 12.44 -5.79 16.12
CA ASP A 458 11.96 -6.86 15.27
C ASP A 458 13.09 -7.89 15.12
N LEU A 459 12.83 -9.11 15.57
CA LEU A 459 13.81 -10.16 15.83
C LEU A 459 13.47 -11.44 15.07
N ARG A 460 14.51 -12.20 14.67
CA ARG A 460 14.39 -13.57 14.16
C ARG A 460 15.12 -14.53 15.05
N SER A 461 14.60 -15.75 15.16
CA SER A 461 15.27 -16.83 15.89
C SER A 461 14.99 -18.16 15.19
N PRO A 462 15.92 -19.14 15.22
CA PRO A 462 15.69 -20.45 14.60
C PRO A 462 14.39 -21.11 15.06
N SER A 463 14.00 -20.92 16.33
CA SER A 463 12.74 -21.42 16.87
C SER A 463 12.27 -20.57 18.05
N ALA A 464 11.01 -20.76 18.45
CA ALA A 464 10.48 -20.15 19.67
C ALA A 464 11.22 -20.59 20.95
N GLU A 465 11.74 -21.83 20.99
CA GLU A 465 12.46 -22.34 22.15
C GLU A 465 13.87 -21.75 22.24
N GLU A 466 14.53 -21.51 21.11
CA GLU A 466 15.81 -20.79 21.07
C GLU A 466 15.61 -19.31 21.41
N PHE A 467 14.52 -18.70 20.94
CA PHE A 467 14.16 -17.33 21.30
C PHE A 467 14.00 -17.16 22.82
N LYS A 468 13.30 -18.10 23.50
CA LYS A 468 13.17 -18.12 24.96
C LYS A 468 14.51 -18.20 25.70
N LYS A 469 15.57 -18.70 25.07
CA LYS A 469 16.92 -18.77 25.66
C LYS A 469 17.75 -17.50 25.40
N GLY A 470 17.20 -16.51 24.70
CA GLY A 470 17.91 -15.31 24.30
C GLY A 470 18.68 -15.45 22.97
N SER A 471 18.47 -16.52 22.21
CA SER A 471 19.08 -16.69 20.89
C SER A 471 18.23 -16.03 19.81
N PHE A 472 18.70 -14.91 19.26
CA PHE A 472 18.01 -14.16 18.20
C PHE A 472 18.98 -13.35 17.33
N LYS A 473 18.46 -12.87 16.20
CA LYS A 473 19.08 -11.89 15.32
C LYS A 473 18.20 -10.64 15.22
N ILE A 474 18.81 -9.47 15.27
CA ILE A 474 18.14 -8.17 15.22
C ILE A 474 17.94 -7.77 13.75
N ILE A 475 16.68 -7.72 13.31
CA ILE A 475 16.31 -7.22 11.99
C ILE A 475 16.19 -5.70 12.00
N GLU A 476 15.50 -5.14 12.98
CA GLU A 476 15.19 -3.71 13.06
C GLU A 476 15.00 -3.28 14.52
N LEU A 477 15.34 -2.03 14.81
CA LEU A 477 15.02 -1.36 16.06
C LEU A 477 14.29 -0.06 15.71
N ASN A 478 13.11 0.10 16.28
CA ASN A 478 12.24 1.26 16.07
C ASN A 478 12.16 2.09 17.36
N GLY A 479 12.16 3.42 17.24
CA GLY A 479 12.16 4.32 18.39
C GLY A 479 10.80 4.54 19.06
N VAL A 480 10.59 5.77 19.54
CA VAL A 480 9.48 6.13 20.44
C VAL A 480 8.08 5.98 19.86
N THR A 481 7.93 6.07 18.53
CA THR A 481 6.62 5.90 17.86
C THR A 481 6.32 4.46 17.49
N SER A 482 7.22 3.53 17.79
CA SER A 482 6.93 2.10 17.64
C SER A 482 5.72 1.71 18.49
N GLU A 483 4.92 0.78 17.99
CA GLU A 483 3.71 0.31 18.67
C GLU A 483 3.96 -1.07 19.29
N ALA A 484 3.43 -1.30 20.49
CA ALA A 484 3.28 -2.63 21.08
C ALA A 484 2.27 -3.44 20.26
N THR A 485 2.78 -4.12 19.24
CA THR A 485 1.98 -4.75 18.18
C THR A 485 1.22 -6.00 18.60
N ASN A 486 1.45 -6.51 19.82
CA ASN A 486 0.70 -7.63 20.39
C ASN A 486 -0.77 -7.28 20.61
N ILE A 487 -1.10 -5.98 20.69
CA ILE A 487 -2.48 -5.52 20.81
C ILE A 487 -3.38 -6.11 19.70
N TYR A 488 -2.85 -6.33 18.50
CA TYR A 488 -3.62 -6.85 17.36
C TYR A 488 -3.95 -8.36 17.45
N ASP A 489 -3.60 -9.04 18.54
CA ASP A 489 -4.11 -10.39 18.79
C ASP A 489 -5.66 -10.38 18.81
N PRO A 490 -6.35 -11.25 18.06
CA PRO A 490 -7.81 -11.34 18.06
C PRO A 490 -8.45 -11.54 19.44
N LYS A 491 -7.70 -12.03 20.42
CA LYS A 491 -8.15 -12.21 21.79
C LYS A 491 -8.31 -10.88 22.54
N ASN A 492 -7.62 -9.84 22.10
CA ASN A 492 -7.66 -8.53 22.75
C ASN A 492 -8.93 -7.77 22.34
N SER A 493 -9.59 -7.17 23.33
CA SER A 493 -10.65 -6.21 23.06
C SER A 493 -10.04 -4.86 22.63
N LEU A 494 -10.89 -3.99 22.06
CA LEU A 494 -10.49 -2.63 21.73
C LEU A 494 -10.01 -1.85 22.98
N PHE A 495 -10.61 -2.13 24.15
CA PHE A 495 -10.21 -1.51 25.41
C PHE A 495 -8.85 -2.01 25.90
N ASP A 496 -8.54 -3.30 25.71
CA ASP A 496 -7.21 -3.84 26.02
C ASP A 496 -6.13 -3.17 25.18
N ALA A 497 -6.40 -2.98 23.89
CA ALA A 497 -5.50 -2.27 23.00
C ALA A 497 -5.23 -0.84 23.46
N TYR A 498 -6.28 -0.07 23.81
CA TYR A 498 -6.11 1.28 24.33
C TYR A 498 -5.38 1.32 25.67
N ARG A 499 -5.66 0.39 26.58
CA ARG A 499 -4.96 0.28 27.87
C ARG A 499 -3.45 0.11 27.66
N VAL A 500 -3.05 -0.81 26.78
CA VAL A 500 -1.64 -1.05 26.45
C VAL A 500 -1.00 0.20 25.83
N LEU A 501 -1.68 0.85 24.86
CA LEU A 501 -1.15 2.05 24.22
C LEU A 501 -1.05 3.25 25.17
N PHE A 502 -2.03 3.43 26.05
CA PHE A 502 -1.98 4.49 27.05
C PHE A 502 -0.83 4.25 28.03
N GLU A 503 -0.63 3.01 28.48
CA GLU A 503 0.51 2.67 29.31
C GLU A 503 1.85 2.91 28.60
N GLN A 504 1.96 2.46 27.34
CA GLN A 504 3.13 2.68 26.49
C GLN A 504 3.48 4.18 26.38
N TRP A 505 2.51 5.03 26.05
CA TRP A 505 2.73 6.47 25.91
C TRP A 505 3.04 7.13 27.25
N ARG A 506 2.40 6.70 28.35
CA ARG A 506 2.74 7.17 29.69
C ARG A 506 4.21 6.92 30.03
N ILE A 507 4.70 5.70 29.78
CA ILE A 507 6.10 5.32 30.01
C ILE A 507 7.04 6.18 29.15
N ALA A 508 6.74 6.38 27.87
CA ALA A 508 7.56 7.21 26.98
C ALA A 508 7.70 8.66 27.50
N PHE A 509 6.61 9.27 27.95
CA PHE A 509 6.63 10.62 28.54
C PHE A 509 7.39 10.67 29.87
N GLU A 510 7.27 9.65 30.72
CA GLU A 510 8.00 9.56 31.99
C GLU A 510 9.51 9.44 31.77
N ILE A 511 9.95 8.53 30.88
CA ILE A 511 11.36 8.37 30.51
C ILE A 511 11.90 9.67 29.92
N GLY A 512 11.18 10.26 28.96
CA GLY A 512 11.58 11.52 28.35
C GLY A 512 11.71 12.67 29.36
N SER A 513 10.79 12.75 30.33
CA SER A 513 10.85 13.74 31.40
C SER A 513 12.06 13.53 32.31
N GLN A 514 12.41 12.28 32.63
CA GLN A 514 13.60 11.97 33.43
C GLN A 514 14.90 12.29 32.68
N ASN A 515 14.99 11.94 31.39
CA ASN A 515 16.14 12.26 30.55
C ASN A 515 16.31 13.78 30.41
N ARG A 516 15.21 14.52 30.23
CA ARG A 516 15.25 15.99 30.22
C ARG A 516 15.76 16.57 31.53
N ALA A 517 15.30 16.04 32.68
CA ALA A 517 15.78 16.47 33.99
C ALA A 517 17.29 16.22 34.18
N ARG A 518 17.87 15.27 33.43
CA ARG A 518 19.30 14.97 33.41
C ARG A 518 20.11 15.80 32.41
N GLY A 519 19.46 16.61 31.58
CA GLY A 519 20.11 17.50 30.62
C GLY A 519 19.81 17.20 29.15
N ALA A 520 19.02 16.17 28.83
CA ALA A 520 18.60 15.91 27.45
C ALA A 520 17.78 17.11 26.92
N LYS A 521 18.08 17.51 25.68
CA LYS A 521 17.42 18.64 25.04
C LYS A 521 16.28 18.16 24.13
N PRO A 522 15.02 18.53 24.44
CA PRO A 522 13.90 18.17 23.59
C PRO A 522 14.04 18.61 22.16
N THR A 523 13.73 17.67 21.28
CA THR A 523 13.41 18.00 19.89
C THR A 523 12.25 19.00 19.89
N THR A 524 12.43 20.10 19.17
CA THR A 524 11.41 21.15 19.10
C THR A 524 10.20 20.67 18.30
N VAL A 525 9.02 21.22 18.60
CA VAL A 525 7.80 20.94 17.82
C VAL A 525 7.99 21.28 16.33
N ARG A 526 8.78 22.32 16.03
CA ARG A 526 9.14 22.70 14.65
C ARG A 526 9.95 21.61 13.94
N GLN A 527 10.91 20.99 14.63
CA GLN A 527 11.69 19.86 14.08
C GLN A 527 10.79 18.64 13.84
N LEU A 528 9.92 18.29 14.80
CA LEU A 528 8.95 17.19 14.62
C LEU A 528 8.04 17.44 13.42
N ALA A 529 7.52 18.66 13.26
CA ALA A 529 6.68 19.03 12.11
C ALA A 529 7.44 18.91 10.78
N LYS A 530 8.73 19.31 10.74
CA LYS A 530 9.59 19.16 9.57
C LYS A 530 9.79 17.69 9.19
N LEU A 531 9.98 16.81 10.18
CA LEU A 531 10.12 15.37 9.96
C LEU A 531 8.83 14.75 9.39
N ILE A 532 7.66 15.12 9.93
CA ILE A 532 6.35 14.67 9.40
C ILE A 532 6.17 15.13 7.95
N TYR A 533 6.48 16.39 7.66
CA TYR A 533 6.36 16.94 6.31
C TYR A 533 7.27 16.19 5.31
N LYS A 534 8.54 15.98 5.68
CA LYS A 534 9.51 15.25 4.86
C LYS A 534 9.05 13.82 4.55
N SER A 535 8.54 13.10 5.55
CA SER A 535 8.04 11.73 5.37
C SER A 535 6.81 11.66 4.48
N ARG A 536 5.89 12.64 4.58
CA ARG A 536 4.61 12.62 3.87
C ARG A 536 4.67 13.14 2.42
N PHE A 537 5.54 14.10 2.14
CA PHE A 537 5.57 14.80 0.85
C PHE A 537 6.88 14.64 0.07
N GLY A 538 7.86 13.93 0.62
CA GLY A 538 9.21 13.86 0.03
C GLY A 538 9.92 15.21 0.12
N THR A 539 11.21 15.23 -0.22
CA THR A 539 12.00 16.47 -0.24
C THR A 539 11.51 17.40 -1.35
N VAL A 540 10.75 18.43 -0.98
CA VAL A 540 10.77 19.70 -1.72
C VAL A 540 11.98 20.47 -1.18
N SER A 541 12.89 20.84 -2.09
CA SER A 541 14.01 21.73 -1.82
C SER A 541 13.50 23.08 -1.31
N LEU A 542 13.46 23.25 0.00
CA LEU A 542 13.60 24.57 0.59
C LEU A 542 15.10 24.83 0.70
N GLU A 543 15.66 25.37 -0.38
CA GLU A 543 16.96 26.04 -0.34
C GLU A 543 16.86 27.22 0.63
N SER A 544 17.34 27.00 1.85
CA SER A 544 18.02 27.96 2.72
C SER A 544 18.37 27.21 3.99
N ASP A 545 19.64 27.31 4.40
CA ASP A 545 20.24 26.71 5.61
C ASP A 545 20.77 25.27 5.53
N ILE A 546 21.37 24.86 4.41
CA ILE A 546 22.28 23.70 4.41
C ILE A 546 23.68 24.17 4.01
N ARG A 547 24.37 24.82 4.96
CA ARG A 547 25.82 24.66 5.06
C ARG A 547 26.08 23.64 6.18
N ASN A 548 26.50 22.45 5.75
CA ASN A 548 27.25 21.43 6.50
C ASN A 548 26.45 20.48 7.44
N PRO A 549 25.99 19.30 6.98
CA PRO A 549 25.61 18.21 7.86
C PRO A 549 26.87 17.39 8.17
N LYS A 550 27.69 17.84 9.12
CA LYS A 550 28.37 16.86 9.96
C LYS A 550 27.24 16.20 10.75
N SER A 551 26.94 14.93 10.45
CA SER A 551 26.06 14.08 11.25
C SER A 551 26.67 13.94 12.64
N LYS A 552 26.47 14.96 13.48
CA LYS A 552 26.74 14.86 14.90
C LYS A 552 25.61 14.01 15.44
N ILE A 553 25.93 12.77 15.80
CA ILE A 553 25.21 12.03 16.84
C ILE A 553 24.91 13.06 17.94
N PRO A 554 23.65 13.22 18.39
CA PRO A 554 23.33 14.16 19.46
C PRO A 554 24.31 13.96 20.61
N GLU A 555 24.89 15.03 21.16
CA GLU A 555 25.80 14.93 22.31
C GLU A 555 25.09 14.14 23.41
N CYS A 556 25.54 12.89 23.62
CA CYS A 556 24.99 12.01 24.63
C CYS A 556 25.30 12.62 26.00
N VAL A 557 24.24 12.76 26.81
CA VAL A 557 24.33 13.20 28.21
C VAL A 557 24.71 12.04 29.09
#